data_AF-S0JNB6-F1
#
_entry.id   AF-S0JNB6-F1
#
_cell.length_a   1.000
_cell.length_b   1.000
_cell.length_c   1.000
_cell.angle_alpha   90.00
_cell.angle_beta   90.00
_cell.angle_gamma   90.00
#
_symmetry.space_group_name_H-M   'P 1'
#
loop_
_entity.id
_entity.type
_entity.pdbx_description
1 polymer ?
#
loop_
_entity_poly.entity_id
_entity_poly.type
_entity_poly.pdbx_seq_one_letter_code
_entity_poly.pdbx_strand_id
1 'polypeptide(L)'
;MNDYLDFFADWYPEFLGNHFYPVRVAKTFTMKEREELLQTLTEEQKVLLEQHRKYRIRSLFLKNSYMKTTQWRFSELKINPFYPEPLPDGTKLTCKCGRPLKFQFLLQSTKKQETIALGINHFADHLNIPIEVAREIQKGVNEIDIAMDELLWLKKNQVKFPEQVWRRYCYAVFRNNQLAKPIQLNQKLPKRIVEFREVQMPIYIADYEALETEIRRVNQQAKGDAAQFLVQKELFESFYRDFLEDLATTSIYLDKCFLTKKSRWLLPKTSVRTKIPRDYFHVLLDELQQLPRENKDYAFLLLQQFNERTQMLTEEIVQVIVREYVKYGFEQSFFLGVPRVIRNGLLRAIRLEKEAYEQVFAQKMTALPDIFFQTLALLLKSPETQTQPEILTAYIQSLFGEHKIEATSEQLILGAQQFHAGRRFEEAFASLDTRLQGRLKGFF
;
A
#
# COMPACT_ATOMS: atom_id res chain seq x y z
N MET A 1 21.60 11.63 -15.62
CA MET A 1 21.24 10.82 -14.44
C MET A 1 19.77 11.13 -14.21
N ASN A 2 18.88 10.36 -14.84
CA ASN A 2 17.47 10.73 -14.90
C ASN A 2 16.90 10.64 -13.49
N ASP A 3 16.37 11.76 -13.00
CA ASP A 3 15.62 11.79 -11.76
C ASP A 3 14.41 10.89 -11.99
N TYR A 4 14.05 10.02 -11.08
CA TYR A 4 12.94 9.10 -11.33
C TYR A 4 11.58 9.83 -11.41
N LEU A 5 11.56 11.10 -11.00
CA LEU A 5 10.47 12.04 -11.28
C LEU A 5 10.35 12.35 -12.78
N ASP A 6 11.41 12.22 -13.58
CA ASP A 6 11.37 12.36 -15.04
C ASP A 6 10.45 11.28 -15.65
N PHE A 7 10.54 10.03 -15.18
CA PHE A 7 9.62 8.97 -15.63
C PHE A 7 8.17 9.22 -15.22
N PHE A 8 7.94 9.76 -14.02
CA PHE A 8 6.59 10.12 -13.59
C PHE A 8 6.02 11.27 -14.45
N ALA A 9 6.86 12.26 -14.76
CA ALA A 9 6.53 13.35 -15.68
C ALA A 9 6.19 12.83 -17.08
N ASP A 10 6.95 11.86 -17.59
CA ASP A 10 6.69 11.23 -18.89
C ASP A 10 5.36 10.46 -18.90
N TRP A 11 5.01 9.78 -17.81
CA TRP A 11 3.79 8.98 -17.72
C TRP A 11 2.52 9.78 -17.55
N TYR A 12 2.62 10.96 -16.93
CA TYR A 12 1.48 11.82 -16.61
C TYR A 12 1.78 13.27 -17.00
N PRO A 13 1.86 13.55 -18.32
CA PRO A 13 2.12 14.89 -18.81
C PRO A 13 0.99 15.87 -18.45
N GLU A 14 -0.22 15.40 -18.13
CA GLU A 14 -1.28 16.27 -17.61
C GLU A 14 -0.91 16.95 -16.28
N PHE A 15 0.04 16.39 -15.54
CA PHE A 15 0.58 17.00 -14.33
C PHE A 15 1.81 17.88 -14.60
N LEU A 16 2.30 17.97 -15.85
CA LEU A 16 3.33 18.91 -16.26
C LEU A 16 2.72 20.30 -16.43
N GLY A 17 2.72 21.07 -15.35
CA GLY A 17 2.28 22.46 -15.32
C GLY A 17 2.34 23.02 -13.91
N ASN A 18 2.36 24.36 -13.78
CA ASN A 18 2.32 25.05 -12.49
C ASN A 18 0.92 24.95 -11.85
N HIS A 19 0.55 23.78 -11.34
CA HIS A 19 -0.54 23.68 -10.36
C HIS A 19 -0.01 24.20 -9.03
N PHE A 20 -0.07 25.52 -8.87
CA PHE A 20 0.39 26.17 -7.66
C PHE A 20 -0.58 25.88 -6.51
N TYR A 21 -0.11 25.12 -5.52
CA TYR A 21 -0.80 25.01 -4.25
C TYR A 21 -0.31 26.11 -3.31
N PRO A 22 -1.21 26.89 -2.67
CA PRO A 22 -0.80 27.95 -1.77
C PRO A 22 0.01 27.41 -0.58
N VAL A 23 1.15 28.05 -0.29
CA VAL A 23 2.06 27.62 0.81
C VAL A 23 1.82 28.44 2.09
N ARG A 24 1.10 29.56 2.01
CA ARG A 24 0.73 30.36 3.19
C ARG A 24 -0.60 31.06 2.98
N VAL A 25 -1.45 31.04 4.00
CA VAL A 25 -2.69 31.80 4.07
C VAL A 25 -2.76 32.47 5.44
N ALA A 26 -2.99 33.78 5.45
CA ALA A 26 -3.06 34.59 6.68
C ALA A 26 -4.43 35.25 6.84
N LYS A 27 -5.51 34.53 6.49
CA LYS A 27 -6.87 35.05 6.59
C LYS A 27 -7.65 34.32 7.66
N THR A 28 -8.21 35.08 8.60
CA THR A 28 -9.20 34.62 9.57
C THR A 28 -10.56 35.19 9.18
N PHE A 29 -11.60 34.37 9.23
CA PHE A 29 -12.96 34.79 8.90
C PHE A 29 -13.78 35.13 10.15
N THR A 30 -14.70 36.08 10.00
CA THR A 30 -15.74 36.34 11.00
C THR A 30 -16.77 35.20 11.00
N MET A 31 -17.64 35.14 12.03
CA MET A 31 -18.66 34.09 12.11
C MET A 31 -19.63 34.11 10.92
N LYS A 32 -20.08 35.30 10.51
CA LYS A 32 -20.97 35.47 9.36
C LYS A 32 -20.31 35.02 8.07
N GLU A 33 -19.07 35.44 7.83
CA GLU A 33 -18.30 34.99 6.64
C GLU A 33 -18.08 33.48 6.63
N ARG A 34 -17.84 32.85 7.80
CA ARG A 34 -17.73 31.38 7.88
C ARG A 34 -19.03 30.71 7.51
N GLU A 35 -20.16 31.20 8.00
CA GLU A 35 -21.47 30.63 7.71
C GLU A 35 -21.81 30.72 6.22
N GLU A 36 -21.59 31.90 5.61
CA GLU A 36 -21.73 32.10 4.17
C GLU A 36 -20.84 31.14 3.37
N LEU A 37 -19.58 30.95 3.78
CA LEU A 37 -18.68 30.02 3.10
C LEU A 37 -19.06 28.57 3.30
N LEU A 38 -19.52 28.18 4.49
CA LEU A 38 -20.01 26.83 4.76
C LEU A 38 -21.24 26.50 3.92
N GLN A 39 -22.12 27.47 3.65
CA GLN A 39 -23.28 27.28 2.77
C GLN A 39 -22.88 26.94 1.31
N THR A 40 -21.68 27.34 0.87
CA THR A 40 -21.16 26.98 -0.47
C THR A 40 -20.65 25.55 -0.58
N LEU A 41 -20.47 24.85 0.55
CA LEU A 41 -19.97 23.48 0.60
C LEU A 41 -21.09 22.46 0.41
N THR A 42 -20.74 21.31 -0.16
CA THR A 42 -21.64 20.15 -0.18
C THR A 42 -21.81 19.56 1.22
N GLU A 43 -22.88 18.80 1.46
CA GLU A 43 -23.11 18.16 2.76
C GLU A 43 -21.97 17.21 3.15
N GLU A 44 -21.42 16.45 2.20
CA GLU A 44 -20.26 15.57 2.43
C GLU A 44 -19.01 16.37 2.85
N GLN A 45 -18.78 17.54 2.25
CA GLN A 45 -17.67 18.43 2.61
C GLN A 45 -17.85 19.01 4.01
N LYS A 46 -19.08 19.41 4.38
CA LYS A 46 -19.39 19.88 5.75
C LYS A 46 -19.16 18.78 6.78
N VAL A 47 -19.63 17.57 6.50
CA VAL A 47 -19.45 16.40 7.38
C VAL A 47 -17.96 16.11 7.58
N LEU A 48 -17.15 16.08 6.52
CA LEU A 48 -15.70 15.90 6.63
C LEU A 48 -15.07 16.95 7.55
N LEU A 49 -15.39 18.22 7.31
CA LEU A 49 -14.88 19.36 8.08
C LEU A 49 -15.21 19.25 9.56
N GLU A 50 -16.45 18.91 9.90
CA GLU A 50 -16.89 18.72 11.28
C GLU A 50 -16.20 17.52 11.95
N GLN A 51 -16.12 16.39 11.26
CA GLN A 51 -15.44 15.19 11.76
C GLN A 51 -13.97 15.48 12.05
N HIS A 52 -13.29 16.14 11.13
CA HIS A 52 -11.87 16.46 11.27
C HIS A 52 -11.62 17.48 12.37
N ARG A 53 -12.49 18.49 12.50
CA ARG A 53 -12.47 19.44 13.62
C ARG A 53 -12.67 18.73 14.95
N LYS A 54 -13.70 17.86 15.06
CA LYS A 54 -13.97 17.06 16.27
C LYS A 54 -12.78 16.17 16.63
N TYR A 55 -12.16 15.52 15.65
CA TYR A 55 -10.96 14.70 15.84
C TYR A 55 -9.77 15.52 16.36
N ARG A 56 -9.48 16.67 15.75
CA ARG A 56 -8.37 17.55 16.17
C ARG A 56 -8.56 18.07 17.58
N ILE A 57 -9.79 18.46 17.94
CA ILE A 57 -10.12 18.90 19.30
C ILE A 57 -9.93 17.73 20.28
N ARG A 58 -10.49 16.56 19.99
CA ARG A 58 -10.26 15.34 20.81
C ARG A 58 -8.78 15.05 21.01
N SER A 59 -7.98 15.13 19.94
CA SER A 59 -6.53 14.91 19.98
C SER A 59 -5.80 15.93 20.85
N LEU A 60 -6.17 17.21 20.77
CA LEU A 60 -5.65 18.28 21.63
C LEU A 60 -5.88 17.96 23.11
N PHE A 61 -7.11 17.56 23.46
CA PHE A 61 -7.46 17.16 24.83
C PHE A 61 -6.68 15.93 25.31
N LEU A 62 -6.41 14.96 24.44
CA LEU A 62 -5.63 13.76 24.78
C LEU A 62 -4.12 14.03 24.90
N LYS A 63 -3.59 14.99 24.13
CA LYS A 63 -2.18 15.36 24.17
C LYS A 63 -1.81 16.02 25.50
N ASN A 64 -2.71 16.83 26.05
CA ASN A 64 -2.47 17.55 27.29
C ASN A 64 -2.54 16.59 28.48
N SER A 65 -1.36 16.21 28.99
CA SER A 65 -1.14 15.19 30.03
C SER A 65 -2.03 15.36 31.29
N TYR A 66 -2.43 16.58 31.61
CA TYR A 66 -3.30 16.87 32.75
C TYR A 66 -4.68 16.21 32.64
N MET A 67 -5.23 16.03 31.44
CA MET A 67 -6.50 15.31 31.27
C MET A 67 -6.37 13.79 31.41
N LYS A 68 -5.14 13.26 31.45
CA LYS A 68 -4.88 11.84 31.74
C LYS A 68 -4.88 11.55 33.24
N THR A 69 -4.52 12.55 34.05
CA THR A 69 -4.47 12.46 35.52
C THR A 69 -5.80 12.82 36.17
N THR A 70 -6.67 13.57 35.48
CA THR A 70 -8.01 13.89 35.97
C THR A 70 -8.98 12.73 35.71
N GLN A 71 -10.08 12.71 36.48
CA GLN A 71 -11.17 11.74 36.30
C GLN A 71 -12.10 12.11 35.13
N TRP A 72 -11.70 13.03 34.26
CA TRP A 72 -12.57 13.67 33.27
C TRP A 72 -12.02 13.44 31.87
N ARG A 73 -12.86 12.92 30.98
CA ARG A 73 -12.54 12.74 29.56
C ARG A 73 -13.39 13.66 28.72
N PHE A 74 -12.80 14.25 27.68
CA PHE A 74 -13.56 15.00 26.70
C PHE A 74 -14.50 14.06 25.93
N SER A 75 -15.79 14.42 25.89
CA SER A 75 -16.81 13.68 25.14
C SER A 75 -17.12 14.41 23.84
N GLU A 76 -17.54 15.68 23.97
CA GLU A 76 -18.07 16.47 22.87
C GLU A 76 -17.86 17.98 23.07
N LEU A 77 -17.79 18.71 21.97
CA LEU A 77 -17.83 20.17 21.95
C LEU A 77 -19.11 20.58 21.24
N LYS A 78 -19.97 21.31 21.94
CA LYS A 78 -21.10 22.00 21.34
C LYS A 78 -20.74 23.47 21.14
N ILE A 79 -21.15 24.02 20.01
CA ILE A 79 -20.88 25.41 19.66
C ILE A 79 -22.21 26.06 19.36
N ASN A 80 -22.41 27.26 19.90
CA ASN A 80 -23.51 28.11 19.51
C ASN A 80 -22.98 29.13 18.49
N PRO A 81 -23.29 28.95 17.19
CA PRO A 81 -22.84 29.87 16.14
C PRO A 81 -23.43 31.26 16.32
N PHE A 82 -24.64 31.33 16.88
CA PHE A 82 -25.44 32.54 17.09
C PHE A 82 -25.20 33.18 18.45
N TYR A 83 -24.09 32.89 19.16
CA TYR A 83 -23.86 33.53 20.46
C TYR A 83 -23.76 35.06 20.32
N PRO A 84 -24.50 35.87 21.12
CA PRO A 84 -25.19 35.52 22.37
C PRO A 84 -26.67 35.09 22.26
N GLU A 85 -27.24 35.08 21.06
CA GLU A 85 -28.57 34.56 20.77
C GLU A 85 -28.68 33.03 21.05
N PRO A 86 -29.88 32.51 21.34
CA PRO A 86 -30.11 31.06 21.42
C PRO A 86 -29.95 30.37 20.07
N LEU A 87 -29.77 29.04 20.10
CA LEU A 87 -29.84 28.18 18.92
C LEU A 87 -31.24 28.23 18.27
N PRO A 88 -31.40 27.79 17.00
CA PRO A 88 -32.67 27.81 16.29
C PRO A 88 -33.81 27.03 16.98
N ASP A 89 -33.46 26.05 17.80
CA ASP A 89 -34.37 25.26 18.64
C ASP A 89 -34.73 25.97 19.97
N GLY A 90 -34.27 27.21 20.16
CA GLY A 90 -34.46 28.02 21.37
C GLY A 90 -33.50 27.68 22.51
N THR A 91 -32.61 26.69 22.35
CA THR A 91 -31.71 26.26 23.43
C THR A 91 -30.50 27.19 23.56
N LYS A 92 -30.08 27.48 24.80
CA LYS A 92 -28.81 28.16 25.08
C LYS A 92 -27.81 27.15 25.61
N LEU A 93 -26.62 27.11 25.03
CA LEU A 93 -25.51 26.38 25.61
C LEU A 93 -25.10 27.09 26.91
N THR A 94 -25.15 26.38 28.03
CA THR A 94 -24.83 26.94 29.35
C THR A 94 -23.71 26.15 30.02
N CYS A 95 -22.93 26.85 30.83
CA CYS A 95 -22.00 26.20 31.76
C CYS A 95 -22.77 25.61 32.95
N LYS A 96 -22.14 24.71 33.71
CA LYS A 96 -22.65 24.24 35.01
C LYS A 96 -23.03 25.39 35.95
N CYS A 97 -22.37 26.55 35.87
CA CYS A 97 -22.70 27.75 36.64
C CYS A 97 -23.88 28.58 36.07
N GLY A 98 -24.53 28.12 34.99
CA GLY A 98 -25.65 28.80 34.34
C GLY A 98 -25.27 29.88 33.32
N ARG A 99 -23.97 30.24 33.19
CA ARG A 99 -23.54 31.27 32.22
C ARG A 99 -23.73 30.78 30.77
N PRO A 100 -24.28 31.62 29.86
CA PRO A 100 -24.38 31.27 28.45
C PRO A 100 -22.98 31.19 27.82
N LEU A 101 -22.78 30.19 26.98
CA LEU A 101 -21.49 29.86 26.36
C LEU A 101 -21.60 29.85 24.84
N LYS A 102 -20.56 30.37 24.18
CA LYS A 102 -20.33 30.14 22.75
C LYS A 102 -19.79 28.72 22.49
N PHE A 103 -18.89 28.25 23.35
CA PHE A 103 -18.27 26.94 23.29
C PHE A 103 -18.56 26.18 24.58
N GLN A 104 -19.28 25.07 24.48
CA GLN A 104 -19.62 24.19 25.59
C GLN A 104 -18.90 22.86 25.45
N PHE A 105 -17.96 22.61 26.35
CA PHE A 105 -17.21 21.37 26.42
C PHE A 105 -17.96 20.40 27.34
N LEU A 106 -18.37 19.26 26.79
CA LEU A 106 -18.97 18.16 27.52
C LEU A 106 -17.85 17.20 27.92
N LEU A 107 -17.66 17.05 29.23
CA LEU A 107 -16.69 16.13 29.81
C LEU A 107 -17.42 15.02 30.56
N GLN A 108 -16.95 13.78 30.44
CA GLN A 108 -17.52 12.62 31.10
C GLN A 108 -16.59 12.13 32.20
N SER A 109 -17.14 11.84 33.37
CA SER A 109 -16.43 11.24 34.50
C SER A 109 -16.11 9.79 34.19
N THR A 110 -14.84 9.40 34.36
CA THR A 110 -14.38 8.01 34.23
C THR A 110 -14.80 7.15 35.42
N LYS A 111 -15.19 7.76 36.55
CA LYS A 111 -15.58 7.03 37.77
C LYS A 111 -17.09 7.01 38.02
N LYS A 112 -17.78 8.12 37.75
CA LYS A 112 -19.20 8.29 38.14
C LYS A 112 -20.19 8.25 36.98
N GLN A 113 -19.73 8.09 35.73
CA GLN A 113 -20.53 8.26 34.51
C GLN A 113 -21.26 9.61 34.39
N GLU A 114 -21.00 10.57 35.26
CA GLU A 114 -21.55 11.93 35.20
C GLU A 114 -20.97 12.71 34.03
N THR A 115 -21.81 13.46 33.31
CA THR A 115 -21.39 14.41 32.29
C THR A 115 -21.49 15.84 32.83
N ILE A 116 -20.47 16.65 32.57
CA ILE A 116 -20.42 18.05 32.98
C ILE A 116 -20.22 18.93 31.75
N ALA A 117 -21.04 19.97 31.64
CA ALA A 117 -20.97 20.96 30.57
C ALA A 117 -20.26 22.21 31.08
N LEU A 118 -19.14 22.57 30.46
CA LEU A 118 -18.29 23.66 30.95
C LEU A 118 -17.81 24.57 29.82
N GLY A 119 -17.65 25.85 30.16
CA GLY A 119 -16.85 26.77 29.37
C GLY A 119 -15.38 26.59 29.70
N ILE A 120 -14.50 26.86 28.73
CA ILE A 120 -13.05 26.69 28.89
C ILE A 120 -12.45 27.53 30.05
N ASN A 121 -12.99 28.72 30.29
CA ASN A 121 -12.57 29.59 31.39
C ASN A 121 -12.97 29.03 32.77
N HIS A 122 -13.91 28.08 32.82
CA HIS A 122 -14.37 27.47 34.07
C HIS A 122 -13.78 26.08 34.32
N PHE A 123 -12.79 25.67 33.51
CA PHE A 123 -12.06 24.43 33.75
C PHE A 123 -11.25 24.48 35.04
N ALA A 124 -10.66 25.64 35.35
CA ALA A 124 -9.97 25.84 36.62
C ALA A 124 -10.94 25.71 37.81
N ASP A 125 -12.07 26.40 37.72
CA ASP A 125 -13.04 26.51 38.82
C ASP A 125 -13.76 25.18 39.12
N HIS A 126 -14.02 24.35 38.12
CA HIS A 126 -14.83 23.14 38.28
C HIS A 126 -14.06 21.81 38.20
N LEU A 127 -12.87 21.81 37.61
CA LEU A 127 -12.09 20.59 37.38
C LEU A 127 -10.72 20.63 38.06
N ASN A 128 -10.41 21.73 38.76
CA ASN A 128 -9.10 21.99 39.37
C ASN A 128 -7.95 21.89 38.34
N ILE A 129 -8.23 22.25 37.08
CA ILE A 129 -7.24 22.26 36.01
C ILE A 129 -6.49 23.59 36.05
N PRO A 130 -5.14 23.60 36.04
CA PRO A 130 -4.39 24.85 36.05
C PRO A 130 -4.78 25.77 34.89
N ILE A 131 -4.84 27.08 35.16
CA ILE A 131 -5.25 28.07 34.15
C ILE A 131 -4.36 28.06 32.91
N GLU A 132 -3.08 27.69 33.06
CA GLU A 132 -2.13 27.52 31.96
C GLU A 132 -2.59 26.43 30.99
N VAL A 133 -3.04 25.29 31.50
CA VAL A 133 -3.58 24.18 30.70
C VAL A 133 -4.86 24.60 30.00
N ALA A 134 -5.74 25.35 30.68
CA ALA A 134 -6.95 25.89 30.06
C ALA A 134 -6.61 26.87 28.91
N ARG A 135 -5.60 27.72 29.09
CA ARG A 135 -5.09 28.61 28.03
C ARG A 135 -4.46 27.86 26.87
N GLU A 136 -3.73 26.77 27.12
CA GLU A 136 -3.19 25.90 26.06
C GLU A 136 -4.30 25.24 25.24
N ILE A 137 -5.35 24.74 25.89
CA ILE A 137 -6.52 24.20 25.20
C ILE A 137 -7.19 25.30 24.37
N GLN A 138 -7.34 26.51 24.91
CA GLN A 138 -7.95 27.63 24.18
C GLN A 138 -7.13 28.00 22.95
N LYS A 139 -5.80 28.08 23.10
CA LYS A 139 -4.89 28.35 22.00
C LYS A 139 -5.00 27.27 20.93
N GLY A 140 -5.01 25.99 21.31
CA GLY A 140 -5.16 24.89 20.37
C GLY A 140 -6.52 24.88 19.65
N VAL A 141 -7.62 25.25 20.32
CA VAL A 141 -8.93 25.42 19.66
C VAL A 141 -8.88 26.56 18.65
N ASN A 142 -8.26 27.69 18.99
CA ASN A 142 -8.08 28.80 18.05
C ASN A 142 -7.22 28.40 16.85
N GLU A 143 -6.14 27.63 17.05
CA GLU A 143 -5.32 27.10 15.96
C GLU A 143 -6.11 26.17 15.03
N ILE A 144 -7.00 25.35 15.59
CA ILE A 144 -7.91 24.51 14.79
C ILE A 144 -8.85 25.38 13.96
N ASP A 145 -9.45 26.42 14.54
CA ASP A 145 -10.33 27.33 13.82
C ASP A 145 -9.59 28.12 12.71
N ILE A 146 -8.33 28.51 12.95
CA ILE A 146 -7.47 29.11 11.92
C ILE A 146 -7.21 28.12 10.77
N ALA A 147 -6.91 26.86 11.09
CA ALA A 147 -6.72 25.84 10.07
C ALA A 147 -8.02 25.56 9.28
N MET A 148 -9.19 25.71 9.91
CA MET A 148 -10.47 25.63 9.20
C MET A 148 -10.67 26.81 8.25
N ASP A 149 -10.31 28.02 8.68
CA ASP A 149 -10.37 29.21 7.83
C ASP A 149 -9.44 29.09 6.62
N GLU A 150 -8.27 28.47 6.78
CA GLU A 150 -7.38 28.14 5.67
C GLU A 150 -8.09 27.30 4.60
N LEU A 151 -8.78 26.22 4.99
CA LEU A 151 -9.51 25.37 4.05
C LEU A 151 -10.67 26.11 3.37
N LEU A 152 -11.43 26.90 4.13
CA LEU A 152 -12.52 27.71 3.56
C LEU A 152 -11.97 28.75 2.58
N TRP A 153 -10.82 29.35 2.87
CA TRP A 153 -10.13 30.27 1.97
C TRP A 153 -9.71 29.57 0.68
N LEU A 154 -9.11 28.38 0.79
CA LEU A 154 -8.69 27.58 -0.38
C LEU A 154 -9.89 27.25 -1.27
N LYS A 155 -11.01 26.82 -0.68
CA LYS A 155 -12.23 26.54 -1.42
C LYS A 155 -12.83 27.79 -2.07
N LYS A 156 -12.85 28.92 -1.36
CA LYS A 156 -13.33 30.22 -1.89
C LYS A 156 -12.54 30.64 -3.13
N ASN A 157 -11.22 30.40 -3.13
CA ASN A 157 -10.34 30.69 -4.26
C ASN A 157 -10.32 29.57 -5.31
N GLN A 158 -11.26 28.64 -5.26
CA GLN A 158 -11.41 27.52 -6.20
C GLN A 158 -10.15 26.63 -6.29
N VAL A 159 -9.34 26.59 -5.23
CA VAL A 159 -8.19 25.69 -5.15
C VAL A 159 -8.73 24.26 -5.03
N LYS A 160 -8.31 23.41 -5.96
CA LYS A 160 -8.72 22.00 -6.03
C LYS A 160 -7.83 21.14 -5.14
N PHE A 161 -8.24 19.89 -4.93
CA PHE A 161 -7.39 18.87 -4.33
C PHE A 161 -6.09 18.72 -5.15
N PRO A 162 -4.90 18.68 -4.51
CA PRO A 162 -3.62 18.62 -5.22
C PRO A 162 -3.32 17.20 -5.73
N GLU A 163 -4.05 16.75 -6.74
CA GLU A 163 -3.96 15.38 -7.30
C GLU A 163 -2.54 15.03 -7.78
N GLN A 164 -1.82 16.00 -8.34
CA GLN A 164 -0.42 15.84 -8.74
C GLN A 164 0.47 15.44 -7.56
N VAL A 165 0.40 16.18 -6.45
CA VAL A 165 1.25 15.91 -5.29
C VAL A 165 0.84 14.59 -4.63
N TRP A 166 -0.45 14.29 -4.59
CA TRP A 166 -0.95 12.99 -4.13
C TRP A 166 -0.42 11.82 -4.97
N ARG A 167 -0.50 11.88 -6.30
CA ARG A 167 0.03 10.81 -7.16
C ARG A 167 1.55 10.68 -7.06
N ARG A 168 2.27 11.80 -6.98
CA ARG A 168 3.72 11.79 -6.71
C ARG A 168 4.05 11.17 -5.36
N TYR A 169 3.22 11.40 -4.35
CA TYR A 169 3.34 10.75 -3.06
C TYR A 169 3.16 9.24 -3.18
N CYS A 170 2.09 8.76 -3.83
CA CYS A 170 1.89 7.32 -4.03
C CYS A 170 3.03 6.69 -4.82
N TYR A 171 3.59 7.40 -5.81
CA TYR A 171 4.77 6.96 -6.55
C TYR A 171 6.02 6.90 -5.66
N ALA A 172 6.19 7.83 -4.72
CA ALA A 172 7.23 7.75 -3.71
C ALA A 172 7.03 6.55 -2.78
N VAL A 173 5.79 6.22 -2.37
CA VAL A 173 5.50 5.00 -1.59
C VAL A 173 5.87 3.74 -2.39
N PHE A 174 5.50 3.69 -3.67
CA PHE A 174 5.87 2.61 -4.58
C PHE A 174 7.38 2.44 -4.68
N ARG A 175 8.11 3.55 -4.87
CA ARG A 175 9.59 3.55 -4.90
C ARG A 175 10.15 3.06 -3.57
N ASN A 176 9.64 3.55 -2.45
CA ASN A 176 10.08 3.20 -1.11
C ASN A 176 9.97 1.69 -0.83
N ASN A 177 8.90 1.04 -1.32
CA ASN A 177 8.69 -0.41 -1.22
C ASN A 177 9.80 -1.24 -1.92
N GLN A 178 10.46 -0.66 -2.92
CA GLN A 178 11.53 -1.31 -3.68
C GLN A 178 12.94 -0.98 -3.19
N LEU A 179 13.10 -0.03 -2.25
CA LEU A 179 14.41 0.36 -1.75
C LEU A 179 15.10 -0.76 -0.96
N ALA A 180 16.41 -0.86 -1.10
CA ALA A 180 17.26 -1.69 -0.27
C ALA A 180 17.04 -1.37 1.23
N LYS A 181 16.96 -0.08 1.55
CA LYS A 181 16.69 0.46 2.89
C LYS A 181 15.46 1.39 2.85
N PRO A 182 14.24 0.86 3.04
CA PRO A 182 13.01 1.65 3.03
C PRO A 182 12.92 2.55 4.26
N ILE A 183 12.26 3.68 4.10
CA ILE A 183 11.99 4.64 5.17
C ILE A 183 10.58 4.41 5.71
N GLN A 184 10.41 4.59 7.02
CA GLN A 184 9.08 4.61 7.63
C GLN A 184 8.39 5.95 7.36
N LEU A 185 7.23 5.88 6.69
CA LEU A 185 6.36 7.02 6.40
C LEU A 185 5.26 7.16 7.46
N ASN A 186 4.60 8.32 7.48
CA ASN A 186 3.49 8.59 8.38
C ASN A 186 2.25 7.80 7.96
N GLN A 187 1.80 6.89 8.82
CA GLN A 187 0.64 6.02 8.55
C GLN A 187 -0.70 6.76 8.52
N LYS A 188 -0.81 7.89 9.22
CA LYS A 188 -2.08 8.64 9.36
C LYS A 188 -2.28 9.69 8.29
N LEU A 189 -1.19 10.20 7.72
CA LEU A 189 -1.24 11.25 6.70
C LEU A 189 -2.03 10.82 5.46
N PRO A 190 -1.70 9.73 4.76
CA PRO A 190 -2.39 9.35 3.53
C PRO A 190 -3.86 8.98 3.76
N LYS A 191 -4.21 8.36 4.89
CA LYS A 191 -5.62 8.12 5.27
C LYS A 191 -6.42 9.41 5.25
N ARG A 192 -5.91 10.41 5.98
CA ARG A 192 -6.51 11.74 6.01
C ARG A 192 -6.58 12.33 4.61
N ILE A 193 -5.53 12.28 3.82
CA ILE A 193 -5.51 12.88 2.48
C ILE A 193 -6.57 12.23 1.56
N VAL A 194 -6.77 10.92 1.65
CA VAL A 194 -7.80 10.20 0.87
C VAL A 194 -9.20 10.68 1.23
N GLU A 195 -9.51 10.88 2.52
CA GLU A 195 -10.82 11.43 2.95
C GLU A 195 -11.12 12.77 2.27
N PHE A 196 -10.12 13.65 2.11
CA PHE A 196 -10.26 14.93 1.42
C PHE A 196 -10.38 14.78 -0.09
N ARG A 197 -9.70 13.79 -0.67
CA ARG A 197 -9.77 13.47 -2.10
C ARG A 197 -11.17 13.01 -2.50
N GLU A 198 -11.79 12.13 -1.70
CA GLU A 198 -13.10 11.54 -1.97
C GLU A 198 -14.20 12.61 -2.08
N VAL A 199 -14.18 13.60 -1.20
CA VAL A 199 -15.16 14.71 -1.22
C VAL A 199 -14.69 15.93 -2.04
N GLN A 200 -13.62 15.77 -2.83
CA GLN A 200 -13.04 16.79 -3.71
C GLN A 200 -12.73 18.13 -3.02
N MET A 201 -12.12 18.06 -1.84
CA MET A 201 -11.79 19.24 -1.03
C MET A 201 -10.28 19.48 -1.02
N PRO A 202 -9.80 20.74 -1.03
CA PRO A 202 -8.39 21.03 -0.82
C PRO A 202 -7.93 20.51 0.55
N ILE A 203 -6.64 20.21 0.70
CA ILE A 203 -6.05 19.75 1.96
C ILE A 203 -5.53 20.91 2.81
N TYR A 204 -5.09 20.65 4.03
CA TYR A 204 -4.39 21.70 4.79
C TYR A 204 -3.02 21.96 4.16
N ILE A 205 -2.53 23.20 4.23
CA ILE A 205 -1.19 23.57 3.76
C ILE A 205 -0.11 22.77 4.49
N ALA A 206 -0.27 22.58 5.80
CA ALA A 206 0.63 21.73 6.58
C ALA A 206 0.66 20.27 6.09
N ASP A 207 -0.46 19.77 5.58
CA ASP A 207 -0.55 18.41 5.04
C ASP A 207 0.09 18.31 3.64
N TYR A 208 -0.09 19.35 2.82
CA TYR A 208 0.62 19.49 1.56
C TYR A 208 2.15 19.49 1.76
N GLU A 209 2.65 20.31 2.70
CA GLU A 209 4.07 20.36 3.04
C GLU A 209 4.58 19.02 3.61
N ALA A 210 3.74 18.31 4.38
CA ALA A 210 4.08 16.99 4.90
C ALA A 210 4.24 15.97 3.76
N LEU A 211 3.34 15.96 2.76
CA LEU A 211 3.46 15.11 1.58
C LEU A 211 4.75 15.42 0.81
N GLU A 212 5.04 16.68 0.54
CA GLU A 212 6.27 17.08 -0.13
C GLU A 212 7.52 16.65 0.64
N THR A 213 7.50 16.79 1.96
CA THR A 213 8.62 16.39 2.82
C THR A 213 8.84 14.88 2.77
N GLU A 214 7.79 14.07 2.82
CA GLU A 214 7.89 12.61 2.70
C GLU A 214 8.40 12.18 1.33
N ILE A 215 7.92 12.80 0.25
CA ILE A 215 8.46 12.61 -1.11
C ILE A 215 9.96 12.89 -1.09
N ARG A 216 10.38 14.09 -0.67
CA ARG A 216 11.80 14.49 -0.64
C ARG A 216 12.67 13.52 0.15
N ARG A 217 12.17 12.99 1.28
CA ARG A 217 12.89 11.98 2.08
C ARG A 217 13.11 10.67 1.31
N VAL A 218 12.07 10.17 0.62
CA VAL A 218 12.21 8.99 -0.24
C VAL A 218 13.19 9.26 -1.38
N ASN A 219 13.07 10.42 -2.04
CA ASN A 219 13.98 10.81 -3.13
C ASN A 219 15.44 10.80 -2.66
N GLN A 220 15.73 11.40 -1.50
CA GLN A 220 17.08 11.45 -0.94
C GLN A 220 17.64 10.05 -0.66
N GLN A 221 16.83 9.15 -0.12
CA GLN A 221 17.24 7.76 0.12
C GLN A 221 17.44 6.97 -1.18
N ALA A 222 16.64 7.26 -2.21
CA ALA A 222 16.68 6.58 -3.50
C ALA A 222 17.90 6.95 -4.36
N LYS A 223 18.53 8.12 -4.13
CA LYS A 223 19.72 8.58 -4.89
C LYS A 223 20.89 7.59 -4.84
N GLY A 224 20.99 6.78 -3.79
CA GLY A 224 22.03 5.75 -3.65
C GLY A 224 21.68 4.37 -4.23
N ASP A 225 20.47 4.17 -4.77
CA ASP A 225 19.89 2.85 -5.06
C ASP A 225 19.22 2.78 -6.45
N ALA A 226 19.83 3.45 -7.44
CA ALA A 226 19.26 3.61 -8.78
C ALA A 226 19.24 2.31 -9.61
N ALA A 227 20.06 1.32 -9.28
CA ALA A 227 20.35 0.18 -10.16
C ALA A 227 19.25 -0.91 -10.23
N GLN A 228 18.21 -0.88 -9.39
CA GLN A 228 17.23 -1.97 -9.28
C GLN A 228 15.76 -1.51 -9.30
N PHE A 229 15.46 -0.30 -9.77
CA PHE A 229 14.08 0.18 -9.78
C PHE A 229 13.28 -0.41 -10.95
N LEU A 230 12.15 -1.05 -10.67
CA LEU A 230 11.19 -1.44 -11.70
C LEU A 230 10.32 -0.24 -12.06
N VAL A 231 10.57 0.33 -13.23
CA VAL A 231 9.94 1.56 -13.74
C VAL A 231 8.96 1.20 -14.86
N GLN A 232 7.89 0.50 -14.52
CA GLN A 232 6.80 0.20 -15.47
C GLN A 232 5.53 0.89 -15.00
N LYS A 233 4.83 1.54 -15.93
CA LYS A 233 3.62 2.32 -15.62
C LYS A 233 2.50 1.39 -15.15
N GLU A 234 2.39 0.21 -15.76
CA GLU A 234 1.39 -0.81 -15.45
C GLU A 234 1.52 -1.31 -14.01
N LEU A 235 2.76 -1.53 -13.54
CA LEU A 235 3.06 -1.93 -12.16
C LEU A 235 2.74 -0.83 -11.15
N PHE A 236 2.97 0.43 -11.51
CA PHE A 236 2.60 1.54 -10.65
C PHE A 236 1.07 1.69 -10.57
N GLU A 237 0.36 1.56 -11.68
CA GLU A 237 -1.10 1.65 -11.71
C GLU A 237 -1.79 0.49 -10.97
N SER A 238 -1.24 -0.73 -11.05
CA SER A 238 -1.72 -1.85 -10.22
C SER A 238 -1.53 -1.54 -8.73
N PHE A 239 -0.30 -1.20 -8.35
CA PHE A 239 0.04 -0.80 -6.99
C PHE A 239 -0.82 0.36 -6.48
N TYR A 240 -1.06 1.38 -7.30
CA TYR A 240 -1.84 2.56 -6.92
C TYR A 240 -3.27 2.18 -6.55
N ARG A 241 -3.91 1.29 -7.32
CA ARG A 241 -5.25 0.77 -7.00
C ARG A 241 -5.26 -0.02 -5.71
N ASP A 242 -4.29 -0.93 -5.53
CA ASP A 242 -4.21 -1.77 -4.33
C ASP A 242 -3.90 -0.96 -3.08
N PHE A 243 -3.09 0.09 -3.22
CA PHE A 243 -2.77 1.02 -2.15
C PHE A 243 -4.02 1.81 -1.69
N LEU A 244 -4.88 2.25 -2.62
CA LEU A 244 -6.14 2.91 -2.26
C LEU A 244 -7.10 1.95 -1.54
N GLU A 245 -7.22 0.71 -2.01
CA GLU A 245 -8.04 -0.33 -1.34
C GLU A 245 -7.50 -0.66 0.06
N ASP A 246 -6.19 -0.75 0.21
CA ASP A 246 -5.53 -0.97 1.51
C ASP A 246 -5.72 0.21 2.46
N LEU A 247 -5.64 1.46 1.99
CA LEU A 247 -5.89 2.64 2.82
C LEU A 247 -7.30 2.66 3.41
N ALA A 248 -8.30 2.18 2.66
CA ALA A 248 -9.68 2.09 3.10
C ALA A 248 -9.92 0.96 4.12
N THR A 249 -9.09 -0.08 4.13
CA THR A 249 -9.32 -1.31 4.90
C THR A 249 -8.36 -1.47 6.08
N THR A 250 -7.09 -1.74 5.80
CA THR A 250 -6.10 -2.21 6.80
C THR A 250 -4.84 -1.35 6.87
N SER A 251 -4.41 -0.77 5.74
CA SER A 251 -3.28 0.17 5.62
C SER A 251 -1.92 -0.45 5.90
N ILE A 252 -1.79 -1.71 5.49
CA ILE A 252 -0.62 -2.55 5.69
C ILE A 252 0.58 -2.01 4.91
N TYR A 253 0.41 -1.39 3.73
CA TYR A 253 1.53 -0.85 2.95
C TYR A 253 2.36 0.20 3.71
N LEU A 254 1.75 0.88 4.69
CA LEU A 254 2.41 1.88 5.53
C LEU A 254 2.89 1.31 6.86
N ASP A 255 2.53 0.07 7.17
CA ASP A 255 2.96 -0.58 8.40
C ASP A 255 4.43 -1.00 8.31
N LYS A 256 5.10 -0.92 9.46
CA LYS A 256 6.48 -1.34 9.64
C LYS A 256 6.67 -2.82 9.29
N CYS A 257 5.63 -3.64 9.49
CA CYS A 257 5.65 -5.07 9.16
C CYS A 257 5.84 -5.32 7.65
N PHE A 258 5.40 -4.39 6.79
CA PHE A 258 5.46 -4.55 5.35
C PHE A 258 6.86 -4.31 4.79
N LEU A 259 7.55 -3.28 5.27
CA LEU A 259 8.85 -2.83 4.74
C LEU A 259 10.06 -3.51 5.41
N THR A 260 9.87 -4.09 6.59
CA THR A 260 10.95 -4.68 7.39
C THR A 260 11.47 -5.99 6.81
N LYS A 261 12.75 -6.30 7.06
CA LYS A 261 13.34 -7.63 6.85
C LYS A 261 13.15 -8.56 8.05
N LYS A 262 12.64 -8.04 9.17
CA LYS A 262 12.46 -8.79 10.42
C LYS A 262 11.09 -9.44 10.46
N SER A 263 11.06 -10.76 10.36
CA SER A 263 9.85 -11.60 10.45
C SER A 263 9.03 -11.43 11.74
N ARG A 264 9.62 -10.98 12.85
CA ARG A 264 8.90 -10.79 14.13
C ARG A 264 7.63 -9.95 14.00
N TRP A 265 7.61 -8.99 13.08
CA TRP A 265 6.45 -8.10 12.87
C TRP A 265 5.32 -8.76 12.08
N LEU A 266 5.55 -9.93 11.50
CA LEU A 266 4.54 -10.72 10.80
C LEU A 266 3.94 -11.82 11.66
N LEU A 267 4.62 -12.19 12.76
CA LEU A 267 4.19 -13.26 13.65
C LEU A 267 3.05 -12.77 14.55
N PRO A 268 2.09 -13.65 14.91
CA PRO A 268 1.10 -13.36 15.94
C PRO A 268 1.77 -12.94 17.25
N LYS A 269 1.15 -12.03 18.01
CA LYS A 269 1.69 -11.55 19.30
C LYS A 269 1.88 -12.66 20.33
N THR A 270 1.14 -13.75 20.20
CA THR A 270 1.20 -14.95 21.03
C THR A 270 2.38 -15.87 20.66
N SER A 271 3.05 -15.63 19.55
CA SER A 271 4.16 -16.48 19.08
C SER A 271 5.41 -16.27 19.93
N VAL A 272 5.97 -17.37 20.43
CA VAL A 272 7.29 -17.40 21.11
C VAL A 272 8.43 -17.24 20.11
N ARG A 273 8.18 -17.50 18.82
CA ARG A 273 9.21 -17.43 17.78
C ARG A 273 9.56 -15.99 17.45
N THR A 274 10.81 -15.79 17.02
CA THR A 274 11.28 -14.50 16.51
C THR A 274 11.52 -14.53 15.00
N LYS A 275 11.56 -15.73 14.41
CA LYS A 275 11.84 -15.98 12.99
C LYS A 275 10.90 -16.99 12.36
N ILE A 276 10.52 -16.72 11.12
CA ILE A 276 9.84 -17.69 10.26
C ILE A 276 10.89 -18.69 9.75
N PRO A 277 10.65 -20.02 9.89
CA PRO A 277 11.55 -21.05 9.37
C PRO A 277 11.76 -20.91 7.86
N ARG A 278 12.90 -21.37 7.34
CA ARG A 278 13.16 -21.30 5.88
C ARG A 278 12.22 -22.20 5.10
N ASP A 279 11.97 -23.40 5.61
CA ASP A 279 11.14 -24.41 4.95
C ASP A 279 9.67 -23.99 4.87
N TYR A 280 9.23 -23.09 5.77
CA TYR A 280 7.89 -22.52 5.72
C TYR A 280 7.58 -21.83 4.38
N PHE A 281 8.58 -21.20 3.74
CA PHE A 281 8.34 -20.52 2.47
C PHE A 281 8.11 -21.48 1.30
N HIS A 282 8.67 -22.70 1.37
CA HIS A 282 8.38 -23.75 0.39
C HIS A 282 6.96 -24.28 0.58
N VAL A 283 6.62 -24.63 1.83
CA VAL A 283 5.25 -25.10 2.14
C VAL A 283 4.21 -24.03 1.79
N LEU A 284 4.48 -22.75 2.10
CA LEU A 284 3.60 -21.65 1.73
C LEU A 284 3.48 -21.51 0.20
N LEU A 285 4.56 -21.71 -0.55
CA LEU A 285 4.54 -21.64 -2.01
C LEU A 285 3.67 -22.76 -2.59
N ASP A 286 3.83 -23.99 -2.11
CA ASP A 286 3.02 -25.15 -2.52
C ASP A 286 1.52 -24.93 -2.24
N GLU A 287 1.21 -24.45 -1.04
CA GLU A 287 -0.18 -24.13 -0.66
C GLU A 287 -0.76 -23.05 -1.56
N LEU A 288 -0.02 -21.96 -1.82
CA LEU A 288 -0.48 -20.90 -2.72
C LEU A 288 -0.74 -21.41 -4.14
N GLN A 289 0.14 -22.25 -4.69
CA GLN A 289 -0.03 -22.83 -6.03
C GLN A 289 -1.31 -23.67 -6.15
N GLN A 290 -1.77 -24.28 -5.05
CA GLN A 290 -3.00 -25.08 -5.00
C GLN A 290 -4.26 -24.26 -4.74
N LEU A 291 -4.15 -22.98 -4.38
CA LEU A 291 -5.32 -22.16 -4.08
C LEU A 291 -6.12 -21.83 -5.36
N PRO A 292 -7.45 -21.98 -5.32
CA PRO A 292 -8.31 -21.56 -6.42
C PRO A 292 -8.29 -20.04 -6.56
N ARG A 293 -8.28 -19.55 -7.80
CA ARG A 293 -8.24 -18.11 -8.11
C ARG A 293 -9.62 -17.53 -8.40
N GLU A 294 -10.63 -18.37 -8.59
CA GLU A 294 -12.00 -17.97 -8.96
C GLU A 294 -12.79 -17.44 -7.75
N ASN A 295 -12.47 -17.92 -6.54
CA ASN A 295 -13.20 -17.58 -5.32
C ASN A 295 -12.25 -17.14 -4.20
N LYS A 296 -12.21 -15.82 -3.97
CA LYS A 296 -11.36 -15.19 -2.95
C LYS A 296 -11.68 -15.66 -1.53
N ASP A 297 -12.96 -15.81 -1.19
CA ASP A 297 -13.37 -16.17 0.18
C ASP A 297 -13.01 -17.62 0.49
N TYR A 298 -13.16 -18.50 -0.51
CA TYR A 298 -12.75 -19.89 -0.38
C TYR A 298 -11.22 -20.04 -0.31
N ALA A 299 -10.48 -19.31 -1.15
CA ALA A 299 -9.02 -19.26 -1.07
C ALA A 299 -8.53 -18.74 0.28
N PHE A 300 -9.23 -17.73 0.84
CA PHE A 300 -8.94 -17.21 2.17
C PHE A 300 -9.16 -18.24 3.25
N LEU A 301 -10.29 -18.96 3.23
CA LEU A 301 -10.59 -20.02 4.19
C LEU A 301 -9.51 -21.11 4.18
N LEU A 302 -9.07 -21.57 3.00
CA LEU A 302 -8.04 -22.59 2.87
C LEU A 302 -6.70 -22.12 3.45
N LEU A 303 -6.25 -20.93 3.07
CA LEU A 303 -4.97 -20.40 3.58
C LEU A 303 -5.05 -20.05 5.08
N GLN A 304 -6.22 -19.65 5.57
CA GLN A 304 -6.46 -19.43 6.99
C GLN A 304 -6.33 -20.73 7.78
N GLN A 305 -6.92 -21.84 7.30
CA GLN A 305 -6.77 -23.16 7.93
C GLN A 305 -5.31 -23.62 7.96
N PHE A 306 -4.56 -23.37 6.90
CA PHE A 306 -3.11 -23.61 6.87
C PHE A 306 -2.39 -22.74 7.92
N ASN A 307 -2.73 -21.46 8.02
CA ASN A 307 -2.12 -20.53 8.98
C ASN A 307 -2.50 -20.86 10.43
N GLU A 308 -3.68 -21.42 10.70
CA GLU A 308 -4.06 -21.87 12.05
C GLU A 308 -3.22 -23.05 12.54
N ARG A 309 -2.83 -23.96 11.62
CA ARG A 309 -1.94 -25.09 11.93
C ARG A 309 -0.50 -24.64 12.15
N THR A 310 -0.03 -23.67 11.36
CA THR A 310 1.37 -23.22 11.41
C THR A 310 1.59 -22.08 12.41
N GLN A 311 0.59 -21.23 12.65
CA GLN A 311 0.61 -20.02 13.48
C GLN A 311 1.75 -19.06 13.13
N MET A 312 2.04 -18.89 11.83
CA MET A 312 3.20 -18.14 11.34
C MET A 312 2.87 -16.71 10.91
N LEU A 313 1.63 -16.39 10.57
CA LEU A 313 1.23 -15.07 10.07
C LEU A 313 0.04 -14.53 10.86
N THR A 314 -0.10 -13.21 10.95
CA THR A 314 -1.35 -12.59 11.43
C THR A 314 -2.44 -12.72 10.36
N GLU A 315 -3.70 -12.67 10.79
CA GLU A 315 -4.86 -12.80 9.91
C GLU A 315 -4.85 -11.72 8.82
N GLU A 316 -4.47 -10.48 9.16
CA GLU A 316 -4.44 -9.36 8.21
C GLU A 316 -3.41 -9.60 7.11
N ILE A 317 -2.28 -10.24 7.43
CA ILE A 317 -1.25 -10.58 6.44
C ILE A 317 -1.73 -11.71 5.53
N VAL A 318 -2.43 -12.71 6.08
CA VAL A 318 -3.03 -13.79 5.28
C VAL A 318 -4.05 -13.21 4.30
N GLN A 319 -4.92 -12.32 4.75
CA GLN A 319 -5.89 -11.63 3.89
C GLN A 319 -5.21 -10.89 2.73
N VAL A 320 -4.12 -10.17 3.00
CA VAL A 320 -3.35 -9.48 1.94
C VAL A 320 -2.75 -10.48 0.97
N ILE A 321 -2.06 -11.54 1.45
CA ILE A 321 -1.42 -12.52 0.56
C ILE A 321 -2.45 -13.16 -0.38
N VAL A 322 -3.62 -13.56 0.14
CA VAL A 322 -4.69 -14.16 -0.68
C VAL A 322 -5.24 -13.16 -1.67
N ARG A 323 -5.52 -11.92 -1.24
CA ARG A 323 -6.04 -10.87 -2.13
C ARG A 323 -5.09 -10.62 -3.30
N GLU A 324 -3.81 -10.44 -3.02
CA GLU A 324 -2.80 -10.19 -4.07
C GLU A 324 -2.61 -11.42 -4.96
N TYR A 325 -2.61 -12.64 -4.41
CA TYR A 325 -2.42 -13.88 -5.16
C TYR A 325 -3.59 -14.17 -6.10
N VAL A 326 -4.82 -14.07 -5.61
CA VAL A 326 -6.02 -14.27 -6.43
C VAL A 326 -6.01 -13.31 -7.63
N LYS A 327 -5.68 -12.04 -7.37
CA LYS A 327 -5.67 -10.98 -8.38
C LYS A 327 -4.55 -11.12 -9.42
N TYR A 328 -3.32 -11.36 -8.99
CA TYR A 328 -2.14 -11.27 -9.86
C TYR A 328 -1.40 -12.59 -10.08
N GLY A 329 -1.73 -13.66 -9.36
CA GLY A 329 -0.92 -14.89 -9.35
C GLY A 329 0.52 -14.59 -8.93
N PHE A 330 1.50 -15.32 -9.47
CA PHE A 330 2.93 -15.06 -9.21
C PHE A 330 3.55 -14.00 -10.15
N GLU A 331 2.78 -12.99 -10.55
CA GLU A 331 3.31 -11.84 -11.29
C GLU A 331 4.07 -10.84 -10.38
N GLN A 332 4.77 -9.89 -10.99
CA GLN A 332 5.53 -8.86 -10.25
C GLN A 332 4.65 -8.03 -9.32
N SER A 333 3.39 -7.75 -9.71
CA SER A 333 2.42 -7.01 -8.88
C SER A 333 2.15 -7.72 -7.55
N PHE A 334 2.00 -9.05 -7.56
CA PHE A 334 1.83 -9.84 -6.33
C PHE A 334 3.02 -9.68 -5.39
N PHE A 335 4.24 -9.84 -5.92
CA PHE A 335 5.44 -9.71 -5.10
C PHE A 335 5.55 -8.32 -4.49
N LEU A 336 5.24 -7.26 -5.25
CA LEU A 336 5.23 -5.90 -4.75
C LEU A 336 4.10 -5.63 -3.74
N GLY A 337 2.99 -6.36 -3.84
CA GLY A 337 1.83 -6.24 -2.95
C GLY A 337 1.94 -7.00 -1.62
N VAL A 338 2.92 -7.90 -1.46
CA VAL A 338 3.13 -8.64 -0.19
C VAL A 338 4.29 -8.09 0.65
N PRO A 339 4.28 -8.34 1.99
CA PRO A 339 5.36 -7.91 2.87
C PRO A 339 6.73 -8.40 2.42
N ARG A 340 7.75 -7.57 2.64
CA ARG A 340 9.12 -7.81 2.13
C ARG A 340 9.74 -9.13 2.58
N VAL A 341 9.43 -9.61 3.79
CA VAL A 341 9.90 -10.92 4.27
C VAL A 341 9.27 -12.05 3.47
N ILE A 342 7.96 -11.97 3.17
CA ILE A 342 7.24 -12.95 2.36
C ILE A 342 7.76 -12.92 0.93
N ARG A 343 7.87 -11.73 0.33
CA ARG A 343 8.45 -11.52 -1.00
C ARG A 343 9.81 -12.21 -1.15
N ASN A 344 10.75 -11.91 -0.27
CA ASN A 344 12.10 -12.46 -0.34
C ASN A 344 12.14 -13.97 -0.05
N GLY A 345 11.28 -14.44 0.85
CA GLY A 345 11.16 -15.86 1.19
C GLY A 345 10.63 -16.68 0.01
N LEU A 346 9.53 -16.24 -0.60
CA LEU A 346 8.92 -16.88 -1.77
C LEU A 346 9.83 -16.82 -3.01
N LEU A 347 10.43 -15.66 -3.32
CA LEU A 347 11.38 -15.55 -4.45
C LEU A 347 12.57 -16.51 -4.29
N ARG A 348 13.02 -16.73 -3.04
CA ARG A 348 14.07 -17.70 -2.76
C ARG A 348 13.57 -19.13 -2.93
N ALA A 349 12.36 -19.45 -2.47
CA ALA A 349 11.77 -20.78 -2.63
C ALA A 349 11.60 -21.14 -4.12
N ILE A 350 11.01 -20.23 -4.91
CA ILE A 350 10.85 -20.37 -6.37
C ILE A 350 12.20 -20.58 -7.06
N ARG A 351 13.23 -19.82 -6.66
CA ARG A 351 14.57 -19.98 -7.23
C ARG A 351 15.15 -21.37 -6.94
N LEU A 352 15.00 -21.87 -5.73
CA LEU A 352 15.49 -23.19 -5.35
C LEU A 352 14.74 -24.32 -6.05
N GLU A 353 13.42 -24.21 -6.21
CA GLU A 353 12.63 -25.16 -7.01
C GLU A 353 13.06 -25.17 -8.47
N LYS A 354 13.32 -23.99 -9.03
CA LYS A 354 13.85 -23.87 -10.40
C LYS A 354 15.24 -24.51 -10.53
N GLU A 355 16.15 -24.23 -9.59
CA GLU A 355 17.49 -24.84 -9.58
C GLU A 355 17.41 -26.37 -9.42
N ALA A 356 16.52 -26.88 -8.56
CA ALA A 356 16.29 -28.32 -8.40
C ALA A 356 15.70 -28.96 -9.66
N TYR A 357 14.73 -28.29 -10.29
CA TYR A 357 14.17 -28.72 -11.58
C TYR A 357 15.24 -28.74 -12.66
N GLU A 358 16.07 -27.69 -12.78
CA GLU A 358 17.19 -27.62 -13.72
C GLU A 358 18.21 -28.75 -13.49
N GLN A 359 18.48 -29.11 -12.24
CA GLN A 359 19.37 -30.23 -11.90
C GLN A 359 18.76 -31.59 -12.29
N VAL A 360 17.50 -31.85 -11.92
CA VAL A 360 16.78 -33.08 -12.31
C VAL A 360 16.67 -33.17 -13.83
N PHE A 361 16.39 -32.05 -14.48
CA PHE A 361 16.36 -31.94 -15.93
C PHE A 361 17.72 -32.25 -16.55
N ALA A 362 18.79 -31.66 -16.03
CA ALA A 362 20.15 -31.92 -16.49
C ALA A 362 20.55 -33.39 -16.34
N GLN A 363 20.18 -34.03 -15.21
CA GLN A 363 20.39 -35.46 -14.95
C GLN A 363 19.62 -36.35 -15.93
N LYS A 364 18.34 -36.04 -16.18
CA LYS A 364 17.52 -36.75 -17.19
C LYS A 364 18.12 -36.60 -18.58
N MET A 365 18.60 -35.41 -18.93
CA MET A 365 19.25 -35.14 -20.21
C MET A 365 20.60 -35.86 -20.37
N THR A 366 21.37 -36.08 -19.30
CA THR A 366 22.61 -36.90 -19.36
C THR A 366 22.34 -38.40 -19.44
N ALA A 367 21.17 -38.85 -18.99
CA ALA A 367 20.77 -40.26 -19.02
C ALA A 367 20.24 -40.70 -20.40
N LEU A 368 20.04 -39.77 -21.33
CA LEU A 368 19.59 -40.09 -22.68
C LEU A 368 20.74 -40.65 -23.52
N PRO A 369 20.53 -41.77 -24.26
CA PRO A 369 21.56 -42.35 -25.11
C PRO A 369 21.98 -41.42 -26.24
N ASP A 370 23.25 -41.47 -26.68
CA ASP A 370 23.72 -40.66 -27.82
C ASP A 370 22.92 -40.92 -29.11
N ILE A 371 22.37 -42.13 -29.26
CA ILE A 371 21.49 -42.53 -30.35
C ILE A 371 20.23 -41.64 -30.39
N PHE A 372 19.71 -41.18 -29.25
CA PHE A 372 18.58 -40.23 -29.20
C PHE A 372 18.95 -38.90 -29.86
N PHE A 373 20.10 -38.31 -29.50
CA PHE A 373 20.53 -37.03 -30.08
C PHE A 373 20.88 -37.15 -31.56
N GLN A 374 21.46 -38.28 -31.96
CA GLN A 374 21.74 -38.58 -33.37
C GLN A 374 20.45 -38.73 -34.20
N THR A 375 19.47 -39.47 -33.67
CA THR A 375 18.19 -39.70 -34.35
C THR A 375 17.36 -38.43 -34.40
N LEU A 376 17.35 -37.62 -33.32
CA LEU A 376 16.70 -36.31 -33.30
C LEU A 376 17.32 -35.35 -34.33
N ALA A 377 18.66 -35.33 -34.44
CA ALA A 377 19.37 -34.52 -35.43
C ALA A 377 19.11 -34.97 -36.87
N LEU A 378 18.92 -36.28 -37.11
CA LEU A 378 18.54 -36.84 -38.41
C LEU A 378 17.09 -36.48 -38.75
N LEU A 379 16.17 -36.63 -37.79
CA LEU A 379 14.76 -36.28 -37.96
C LEU A 379 14.58 -34.79 -38.25
N LEU A 380 15.26 -33.90 -37.54
CA LEU A 380 15.20 -32.45 -37.79
C LEU A 380 15.76 -32.03 -39.18
N LYS A 381 16.60 -32.88 -39.79
CA LYS A 381 17.15 -32.66 -41.14
C LYS A 381 16.31 -33.33 -42.23
N SER A 382 15.31 -34.13 -41.88
CA SER A 382 14.50 -34.85 -42.84
C SER A 382 13.47 -33.90 -43.49
N PRO A 383 13.22 -34.02 -44.81
CA PRO A 383 12.21 -33.18 -45.48
C PRO A 383 10.78 -33.53 -45.03
N GLU A 384 10.54 -34.74 -44.52
CA GLU A 384 9.22 -35.13 -44.00
C GLU A 384 8.86 -34.37 -42.71
N THR A 385 9.80 -34.15 -41.79
CA THR A 385 9.52 -33.38 -40.56
C THR A 385 9.35 -31.88 -40.81
N GLN A 386 9.91 -31.35 -41.91
CA GLN A 386 9.69 -29.97 -42.36
C GLN A 386 8.27 -29.74 -42.90
N THR A 387 7.61 -30.80 -43.35
CA THR A 387 6.26 -30.75 -43.92
C THR A 387 5.20 -31.27 -42.95
N GLN A 388 5.58 -32.07 -41.95
CA GLN A 388 4.69 -32.64 -40.92
C GLN A 388 5.32 -32.53 -39.52
N PRO A 389 5.12 -31.40 -38.80
CA PRO A 389 5.64 -31.19 -37.44
C PRO A 389 5.18 -32.24 -36.42
N GLU A 390 4.03 -32.86 -36.67
CA GLU A 390 3.41 -33.87 -35.81
C GLU A 390 4.28 -35.12 -35.65
N ILE A 391 5.13 -35.43 -36.64
CA ILE A 391 6.09 -36.55 -36.58
C ILE A 391 7.12 -36.31 -35.48
N LEU A 392 7.57 -35.05 -35.33
CA LEU A 392 8.54 -34.68 -34.31
C LEU A 392 7.90 -34.73 -32.91
N THR A 393 6.65 -34.28 -32.81
CA THR A 393 5.83 -34.37 -31.59
C THR A 393 5.59 -35.84 -31.19
N ALA A 394 5.21 -36.71 -32.13
CA ALA A 394 4.97 -38.13 -31.88
C ALA A 394 6.25 -38.89 -31.50
N TYR A 395 7.39 -38.57 -32.14
CA TYR A 395 8.68 -39.14 -31.79
C TYR A 395 9.09 -38.78 -30.35
N ILE A 396 8.99 -37.49 -29.99
CA ILE A 396 9.27 -37.01 -28.63
C ILE A 396 8.31 -37.67 -27.62
N GLN A 397 7.02 -37.76 -27.92
CA GLN A 397 6.02 -38.41 -27.05
C GLN A 397 6.29 -39.91 -26.86
N SER A 398 6.67 -40.62 -27.93
CA SER A 398 6.96 -42.06 -27.89
C SER A 398 8.15 -42.42 -26.99
N LEU A 399 9.10 -41.50 -26.84
CA LEU A 399 10.33 -41.71 -26.07
C LEU A 399 10.18 -41.36 -24.59
N PHE A 400 9.32 -40.41 -24.26
CA PHE A 400 9.16 -39.92 -22.88
C PHE A 400 7.90 -40.44 -22.18
N GLY A 401 6.99 -41.08 -22.92
CA GLY A 401 5.70 -41.57 -22.43
C GLY A 401 4.74 -40.43 -22.10
N GLU A 402 3.43 -40.66 -22.22
CA GLU A 402 2.37 -39.64 -22.11
C GLU A 402 2.29 -38.92 -20.74
N HIS A 403 3.06 -39.32 -19.72
CA HIS A 403 2.83 -38.89 -18.34
C HIS A 403 4.04 -38.38 -17.54
N LYS A 404 5.22 -38.14 -18.13
CA LYS A 404 6.39 -37.79 -17.29
C LYS A 404 7.19 -36.54 -17.63
N ILE A 405 6.99 -35.90 -18.79
CA ILE A 405 7.81 -34.74 -19.18
C ILE A 405 7.03 -33.78 -20.09
N GLU A 406 5.99 -33.12 -19.58
CA GLU A 406 5.25 -32.09 -20.35
C GLU A 406 6.13 -30.85 -20.61
N ALA A 407 6.91 -30.40 -19.63
CA ALA A 407 7.67 -29.15 -19.77
C ALA A 407 8.89 -29.21 -20.72
N THR A 408 9.46 -30.39 -21.00
CA THR A 408 10.59 -30.51 -21.95
C THR A 408 10.12 -30.81 -23.36
N SER A 409 9.10 -31.65 -23.51
CA SER A 409 8.49 -31.88 -24.81
C SER A 409 7.90 -30.58 -25.34
N GLU A 410 7.21 -29.78 -24.52
CA GLU A 410 6.70 -28.46 -24.91
C GLU A 410 7.81 -27.49 -25.33
N GLN A 411 8.97 -27.46 -24.67
CA GLN A 411 10.08 -26.58 -25.06
C GLN A 411 10.76 -27.03 -26.36
N LEU A 412 10.89 -28.34 -26.58
CA LEU A 412 11.38 -28.91 -27.83
C LEU A 412 10.38 -28.70 -28.97
N ILE A 413 9.08 -28.84 -28.69
CA ILE A 413 7.97 -28.54 -29.59
C ILE A 413 7.91 -27.05 -29.92
N LEU A 414 8.12 -26.15 -28.95
CA LEU A 414 8.18 -24.70 -29.15
C LEU A 414 9.39 -24.31 -30.01
N GLY A 415 10.55 -24.93 -29.79
CA GLY A 415 11.73 -24.79 -30.65
C GLY A 415 11.47 -25.27 -32.09
N ALA A 416 10.74 -26.39 -32.25
CA ALA A 416 10.32 -26.91 -33.54
C ALA A 416 9.22 -26.07 -34.22
N GLN A 417 8.32 -25.46 -33.45
CA GLN A 417 7.30 -24.52 -33.95
C GLN A 417 7.91 -23.18 -34.37
N GLN A 418 8.93 -22.69 -33.64
CA GLN A 418 9.73 -21.52 -34.04
C GLN A 418 10.54 -21.77 -35.33
N PHE A 419 10.91 -23.03 -35.60
CA PHE A 419 11.47 -23.47 -36.87
C PHE A 419 10.46 -23.40 -38.02
N HIS A 420 9.17 -23.69 -37.78
CA HIS A 420 8.12 -23.47 -38.78
C HIS A 420 7.70 -22.00 -38.95
N ALA A 421 7.89 -21.15 -37.93
CA ALA A 421 7.42 -19.76 -37.91
C ALA A 421 8.47 -18.72 -38.39
N GLY A 422 9.38 -19.08 -39.29
CA GLY A 422 10.12 -18.11 -40.11
C GLY A 422 11.37 -17.45 -39.48
N ARG A 423 11.98 -18.03 -38.44
CA ARG A 423 13.34 -17.63 -38.01
C ARG A 423 14.41 -18.47 -38.70
N ARG A 424 15.58 -17.89 -38.98
CA ARG A 424 16.70 -18.60 -39.61
C ARG A 424 17.23 -19.69 -38.66
N PHE A 425 17.43 -20.90 -39.19
CA PHE A 425 17.93 -22.09 -38.48
C PHE A 425 19.12 -21.77 -37.57
N GLU A 426 20.04 -20.93 -38.05
CA GLU A 426 21.26 -20.51 -37.35
C GLU A 426 20.98 -19.77 -36.03
N GLU A 427 19.85 -19.08 -35.87
CA GLU A 427 19.52 -18.31 -34.65
C GLU A 427 18.83 -19.16 -33.58
N ALA A 428 17.92 -20.04 -33.99
CA ALA A 428 17.26 -21.00 -33.11
C ALA A 428 18.26 -22.08 -32.65
N PHE A 429 19.05 -22.58 -33.60
CA PHE A 429 20.18 -23.46 -33.33
C PHE A 429 21.24 -22.72 -32.51
N ALA A 430 21.61 -21.45 -32.77
CA ALA A 430 22.52 -20.72 -31.88
C ALA A 430 22.01 -20.60 -30.43
N SER A 431 20.70 -20.52 -30.17
CA SER A 431 20.18 -20.48 -28.79
C SER A 431 20.33 -21.83 -28.06
N LEU A 432 20.16 -22.94 -28.79
CA LEU A 432 20.35 -24.32 -28.33
C LEU A 432 21.83 -24.70 -28.27
N ASP A 433 22.59 -24.29 -29.27
CA ASP A 433 24.03 -24.46 -29.46
C ASP A 433 24.83 -23.57 -28.49
N THR A 434 24.36 -22.39 -28.09
CA THR A 434 25.01 -21.64 -26.98
C THR A 434 24.84 -22.37 -25.64
N ARG A 435 23.71 -23.07 -25.45
CA ARG A 435 23.47 -23.93 -24.27
C ARG A 435 24.20 -25.28 -24.36
N LEU A 436 24.40 -25.82 -25.57
CA LEU A 436 25.15 -27.06 -25.83
C LEU A 436 26.67 -26.85 -25.88
N GLN A 437 27.16 -25.76 -26.47
CA GLN A 437 28.56 -25.33 -26.46
C GLN A 437 29.02 -24.87 -25.07
N GLY A 438 28.13 -24.30 -24.25
CA GLY A 438 28.39 -24.13 -22.81
C GLY A 438 28.66 -25.46 -22.09
N ARG A 439 28.08 -26.56 -22.60
CA ARG A 439 28.33 -27.94 -22.16
C ARG A 439 29.60 -28.55 -22.75
N LEU A 440 30.01 -28.16 -23.96
CA LEU A 440 31.24 -28.66 -24.62
C LEU A 440 32.52 -27.87 -24.27
N LYS A 441 32.41 -26.62 -23.77
CA LYS A 441 33.57 -25.83 -23.27
C LYS A 441 34.15 -26.33 -21.94
N GLY A 442 33.64 -27.43 -21.39
CA GLY A 442 34.28 -28.19 -20.31
C GLY A 442 35.13 -29.38 -20.79
N PHE A 443 35.29 -29.56 -22.11
CA PHE A 443 36.00 -30.71 -22.70
C PHE A 443 37.14 -30.34 -23.67
N PHE A 444 37.60 -29.08 -23.66
CA PHE A 444 38.94 -28.69 -24.13
C PHE A 444 39.59 -27.71 -23.16
#